data_AF-A0A953B289-F1
#
_entry.id   AF-A0A953B289-F1
#
_cell.length_a   1.000
_cell.length_b   1.000
_cell.length_c   1.000
_cell.angle_alpha   90.00
_cell.angle_beta   90.00
_cell.angle_gamma   90.00
#
_symmetry.space_group_name_H-M   'P 1'
#
loop_
_entity.id
_entity.type
_entity.pdbx_description
1 polymer ?
#
loop_
_entity_poly.entity_id
_entity_poly.type
_entity_poly.pdbx_seq_one_letter_code
_entity_poly.pdbx_strand_id
1 'polypeptide(L)'
;HTATLYAPLSPDAYREFRDRLIREERERRRSGWTKSSKPTQRALDGGMKGFLATLPERLVQALALDTSDFHAAGWSDPPAMRRVLYCAPELTTAWRGKRRRSVPHERPDPEVARFVLAGRPRPRIEDTVRIAELMRLATLAQFGWVDVDGRRRPKAPSVISGRGDDGKPLRELNHAHAFWLPEDADGDGEIDHVVVYAAAAFNRECRQKLDHVTRLWIAKHMHDDDEGQVPDTGRQEWRLALEGFGSRDDFSDVSRLLGIGKVWRSVTPFLAAGHLKRGGYPAEIRRLLVKRGVVAEAAAARVEVRVLDGIEVRGRLRRSIHFHRFRSRGGEAQPDTTGVLLELTFAEPVKGPLALGYASHFGLGLFATVR
;
A
#
# COMPACT_ATOMS: atom_id res chain seq x y z
N HIS A 1 -37.67 -5.81 3.12
CA HIS A 1 -37.67 -4.77 4.19
C HIS A 1 -38.12 -3.43 3.60
N THR A 2 -39.02 -2.69 4.25
CA THR A 2 -39.46 -1.36 3.81
C THR A 2 -38.75 -0.26 4.60
N ALA A 3 -38.12 0.68 3.92
CA ALA A 3 -37.50 1.87 4.52
C ALA A 3 -38.06 3.14 3.88
N THR A 4 -38.23 4.19 4.68
CA THR A 4 -38.64 5.50 4.17
C THR A 4 -37.40 6.32 3.85
N LEU A 5 -37.22 6.71 2.59
CA LEU A 5 -36.08 7.50 2.12
C LEU A 5 -36.54 8.86 1.60
N TYR A 6 -35.67 9.87 1.64
CA TYR A 6 -35.89 11.12 0.91
C TYR A 6 -35.50 10.92 -0.55
N ALA A 7 -36.38 11.36 -1.46
CA ALA A 7 -36.13 11.45 -2.88
C ALA A 7 -36.42 12.87 -3.37
N PRO A 8 -35.69 13.38 -4.36
CA PRO A 8 -35.96 14.70 -4.91
C PRO A 8 -37.35 14.76 -5.57
N LEU A 9 -37.97 15.93 -5.54
CA LEU A 9 -39.12 16.23 -6.39
C LEU A 9 -38.69 16.27 -7.86
N SER A 10 -39.65 16.14 -8.78
CA SER A 10 -39.39 16.49 -10.18
C SER A 10 -39.17 18.01 -10.30
N PRO A 11 -38.45 18.49 -11.33
CA PRO A 11 -38.25 19.93 -11.53
C PRO A 11 -39.55 20.72 -11.59
N ASP A 12 -40.60 20.16 -12.18
CA ASP A 12 -41.91 20.84 -12.32
C ASP A 12 -42.65 20.88 -11.00
N ALA A 13 -42.70 19.74 -10.28
CA ALA A 13 -43.32 19.67 -8.97
C ALA A 13 -42.63 20.59 -7.95
N TYR A 14 -41.30 20.73 -8.05
CA TYR A 14 -40.56 21.67 -7.20
C TYR A 14 -40.93 23.12 -7.50
N ARG A 15 -41.07 23.52 -8.77
CA ARG A 15 -41.47 24.89 -9.13
C ARG A 15 -42.86 25.23 -8.59
N GLU A 16 -43.83 24.34 -8.80
CA GLU A 16 -45.19 24.53 -8.29
C GLU A 16 -45.23 24.62 -6.76
N PHE A 17 -44.51 23.71 -6.09
CA PHE A 17 -44.41 23.67 -4.64
C PHE A 17 -43.76 24.95 -4.08
N ARG A 18 -42.67 25.40 -4.70
CA ARG A 18 -41.97 26.64 -4.36
C ARG A 18 -42.88 27.86 -4.49
N ASP A 19 -43.58 28.00 -5.62
CA ASP A 19 -44.42 29.16 -5.88
C ASP A 19 -45.62 29.22 -4.92
N ARG A 20 -46.17 28.05 -4.56
CA ARG A 20 -47.19 27.94 -3.52
C ARG A 20 -46.66 28.42 -2.17
N LEU A 21 -45.51 27.91 -1.72
CA LEU A 21 -44.92 28.30 -0.43
C LEU A 21 -44.58 29.79 -0.35
N ILE A 22 -44.06 30.37 -1.43
CA ILE A 22 -43.76 31.82 -1.49
C ILE A 22 -45.05 32.64 -1.34
N ARG A 23 -46.14 32.21 -1.96
CA ARG A 23 -47.45 32.86 -1.86
C ARG A 23 -48.04 32.75 -0.45
N GLU A 24 -48.04 31.56 0.13
CA GLU A 24 -48.53 31.33 1.50
C GLU A 24 -47.73 32.16 2.52
N GLU A 25 -46.41 32.22 2.38
CA GLU A 25 -45.56 33.01 3.26
C GLU A 25 -45.82 34.52 3.13
N ARG A 26 -46.07 35.00 1.91
CA ARG A 26 -46.47 36.41 1.67
C ARG A 26 -47.81 36.73 2.31
N GLU A 27 -48.77 35.82 2.22
CA GLU A 27 -50.09 35.98 2.83
C GLU A 27 -50.00 35.99 4.36
N ARG A 28 -49.26 35.05 4.95
CA ARG A 28 -49.02 34.98 6.40
C ARG A 28 -48.39 36.26 6.94
N ARG A 29 -47.41 36.82 6.22
CA ARG A 29 -46.77 38.08 6.62
C ARG A 29 -47.65 39.30 6.41
N ARG A 30 -48.50 39.28 5.38
CA ARG A 30 -49.48 40.34 5.14
C ARG A 30 -50.57 40.34 6.22
N SER A 31 -51.04 39.17 6.65
CA SER A 31 -52.04 39.04 7.72
C SER A 31 -51.47 39.36 9.10
N GLY A 32 -50.19 39.03 9.35
CA GLY A 32 -49.47 39.39 10.58
C GLY A 32 -48.92 40.83 10.59
N TRP A 33 -49.32 41.69 9.65
CA TRP A 33 -48.78 43.04 9.53
C TRP A 33 -49.41 43.98 10.55
N THR A 34 -48.62 44.45 11.50
CA THR A 34 -49.08 45.24 12.65
C THR A 34 -48.90 46.77 12.47
N LYS A 35 -48.32 47.23 11.36
CA LYS A 35 -48.12 48.67 11.11
C LYS A 35 -49.34 49.30 10.44
N SER A 36 -49.58 50.58 10.74
CA SER A 36 -50.73 51.37 10.27
C SER A 36 -50.83 51.48 8.74
N SER A 37 -49.70 51.45 8.00
CA SER A 37 -49.69 51.49 6.54
C SER A 37 -49.81 50.10 5.93
N LYS A 38 -50.50 49.96 4.79
CA LYS A 38 -50.52 48.68 4.04
C LYS A 38 -49.08 48.29 3.64
N PRO A 39 -48.68 47.02 3.79
CA PRO A 39 -47.34 46.58 3.44
C PRO A 39 -47.08 46.72 1.94
N THR A 40 -46.01 47.43 1.57
CA THR A 40 -45.47 47.44 0.21
C THR A 40 -44.80 46.11 -0.12
N GLN A 41 -44.83 45.70 -1.39
CA GLN A 41 -44.21 44.45 -1.86
C GLN A 41 -42.72 44.34 -1.46
N ARG A 42 -41.97 45.43 -1.61
CA ARG A 42 -40.56 45.51 -1.24
C ARG A 42 -40.29 45.26 0.25
N ALA A 43 -41.22 45.66 1.13
CA ALA A 43 -41.10 45.43 2.57
C ALA A 43 -41.38 43.98 2.94
N LEU A 44 -42.32 43.31 2.24
CA LEU A 44 -42.58 41.89 2.40
C LEU A 44 -41.40 41.05 1.89
N ASP A 45 -40.87 41.38 0.71
CA ASP A 45 -39.75 40.65 0.10
C ASP A 45 -38.45 40.80 0.92
N GLY A 46 -38.22 41.96 1.55
CA GLY A 46 -37.09 42.16 2.45
C GLY A 46 -37.10 41.23 3.67
N GLY A 47 -38.28 40.99 4.26
CA GLY A 47 -38.44 40.02 5.36
C GLY A 47 -38.37 38.55 4.92
N MET A 48 -38.53 38.29 3.61
CA MET A 48 -38.48 36.94 3.03
C MET A 48 -37.08 36.48 2.64
N LYS A 49 -36.05 37.33 2.74
CA LYS A 49 -34.70 37.02 2.21
C LYS A 49 -34.13 35.68 2.70
N GLY A 50 -34.22 35.38 4.01
CA GLY A 50 -33.73 34.11 4.57
C GLY A 50 -34.57 32.91 4.14
N PHE A 51 -35.90 33.07 4.05
CA PHE A 51 -36.81 32.03 3.57
C PHE A 51 -36.56 31.70 2.09
N LEU A 52 -36.40 32.72 1.25
CA LEU A 52 -36.13 32.57 -0.18
C LEU A 52 -34.75 31.96 -0.46
N ALA A 53 -33.76 32.18 0.42
CA ALA A 53 -32.46 31.52 0.31
C ALA A 53 -32.58 29.99 0.42
N THR A 54 -33.55 29.48 1.18
CA THR A 54 -33.84 28.04 1.28
C THR A 54 -34.70 27.49 0.13
N LEU A 55 -35.14 28.35 -0.79
CA LEU A 55 -35.97 28.01 -1.95
C LEU A 55 -35.39 28.60 -3.25
N PRO A 56 -34.16 28.20 -3.64
CA PRO A 56 -33.55 28.68 -4.87
C PRO A 56 -34.38 28.24 -6.09
N GLU A 57 -34.26 28.97 -7.19
CA GLU A 57 -35.10 28.74 -8.38
C GLU A 57 -34.82 27.38 -9.04
N ARG A 58 -33.57 26.93 -9.02
CA ARG A 58 -33.15 25.66 -9.62
C ARG A 58 -33.18 24.54 -8.59
N LEU A 59 -33.86 23.44 -8.91
CA LEU A 59 -33.93 22.24 -8.06
C LEU A 59 -32.54 21.75 -7.61
N VAL A 60 -31.56 21.72 -8.51
CA VAL A 60 -30.19 21.27 -8.18
C VAL A 60 -29.55 22.14 -7.09
N GLN A 61 -29.81 23.45 -7.10
CA GLN A 61 -29.32 24.35 -6.05
C GLN A 61 -30.05 24.08 -4.73
N ALA A 62 -31.35 23.77 -4.79
CA ALA A 62 -32.12 23.44 -3.60
C ALA A 62 -31.66 22.13 -2.95
N LEU A 63 -31.23 21.15 -3.75
CA LEU A 63 -30.68 19.88 -3.28
C LEU A 63 -29.24 20.00 -2.76
N ALA A 64 -28.54 21.09 -3.07
CA ALA A 64 -27.17 21.34 -2.64
C ALA A 64 -27.06 22.13 -1.33
N LEU A 65 -28.18 22.56 -0.76
CA LEU A 65 -28.23 23.25 0.54
C LEU A 65 -27.95 22.27 1.68
N ASP A 66 -27.32 22.77 2.75
CA ASP A 66 -27.03 21.96 3.93
C ASP A 66 -28.28 21.81 4.80
N THR A 67 -28.37 20.70 5.53
CA THR A 67 -29.43 20.47 6.54
C THR A 67 -29.52 21.59 7.58
N SER A 68 -28.39 22.21 7.94
CA SER A 68 -28.33 23.34 8.87
C SER A 68 -29.03 24.58 8.34
N ASP A 69 -28.96 24.86 7.03
CA ASP A 69 -29.66 25.99 6.40
C ASP A 69 -31.18 25.82 6.50
N PHE A 70 -31.67 24.59 6.32
CA PHE A 70 -33.10 24.27 6.45
C PHE A 70 -33.59 24.40 7.89
N HIS A 71 -32.82 23.92 8.86
CA HIS A 71 -33.17 24.05 10.28
C HIS A 71 -33.18 25.51 10.73
N ALA A 72 -32.22 26.33 10.28
CA ALA A 72 -32.17 27.76 10.59
C ALA A 72 -33.39 28.52 10.07
N ALA A 73 -33.96 28.09 8.94
CA ALA A 73 -35.20 28.64 8.38
C ALA A 73 -36.48 27.98 8.95
N GLY A 74 -36.35 27.02 9.87
CA GLY A 74 -37.46 26.39 10.58
C GLY A 74 -38.16 25.26 9.80
N TRP A 75 -37.52 24.68 8.79
CA TRP A 75 -38.07 23.55 8.05
C TRP A 75 -37.98 22.25 8.84
N SER A 76 -39.10 21.51 8.94
CA SER A 76 -39.10 20.13 9.45
C SER A 76 -38.68 19.10 8.39
N ASP A 77 -38.94 19.39 7.12
CA ASP A 77 -38.56 18.58 5.97
C ASP A 77 -38.01 19.49 4.85
N PRO A 78 -36.93 19.10 4.14
CA PRO A 78 -36.42 19.89 3.03
C PRO A 78 -37.45 20.06 1.92
N PRO A 79 -37.77 21.30 1.47
CA PRO A 79 -38.85 21.57 0.52
C PRO A 79 -38.61 21.02 -0.89
N ALA A 80 -37.37 20.67 -1.24
CA ALA A 80 -37.01 20.06 -2.51
C ALA A 80 -37.14 18.52 -2.53
N MET A 81 -37.51 17.92 -1.40
CA MET A 81 -37.52 16.48 -1.20
C MET A 81 -38.91 15.97 -0.80
N ARG A 82 -39.19 14.72 -1.14
CA ARG A 82 -40.36 13.98 -0.67
C ARG A 82 -39.92 12.67 -0.05
N ARG A 83 -40.65 12.21 0.96
CA ARG A 83 -40.44 10.89 1.54
C ARG A 83 -41.10 9.84 0.64
N VAL A 84 -40.34 8.84 0.25
CA VAL A 84 -40.80 7.70 -0.55
C VAL A 84 -40.61 6.43 0.22
N LEU A 85 -41.60 5.53 0.13
CA LEU A 85 -41.47 4.19 0.66
C LEU A 85 -40.61 3.38 -0.32
N TYR A 86 -39.42 3.02 0.11
CA TYR A 86 -38.52 2.17 -0.65
C TYR A 86 -38.64 0.74 -0.15
N CYS A 87 -39.20 -0.13 -1.00
CA CYS A 87 -39.14 -1.56 -0.80
C CYS A 87 -37.76 -2.03 -1.23
N ALA A 88 -36.84 -2.17 -0.27
CA ALA A 88 -35.60 -2.86 -0.56
C ALA A 88 -35.96 -4.32 -0.87
N PRO A 89 -35.55 -4.86 -2.04
CA PRO A 89 -35.61 -6.30 -2.22
C PRO A 89 -34.91 -6.92 -1.02
N GLU A 90 -35.46 -8.00 -0.47
CA GLU A 90 -34.68 -8.80 0.45
C GLU A 90 -33.34 -9.03 -0.25
N LEU A 91 -32.25 -8.62 0.40
CA LEU A 91 -30.93 -9.08 0.02
C LEU A 91 -31.04 -10.60 0.16
N THR A 92 -31.43 -11.27 -0.92
CA THR A 92 -31.34 -12.72 -1.04
C THR A 92 -29.93 -13.00 -0.62
N THR A 93 -29.80 -13.58 0.57
CA THR A 93 -28.56 -13.85 1.27
C THR A 93 -27.47 -14.05 0.24
N ALA A 94 -26.62 -13.02 0.09
CA ALA A 94 -25.65 -12.89 -0.99
C ALA A 94 -25.15 -14.26 -1.37
N TRP A 95 -25.54 -14.75 -2.56
CA TRP A 95 -25.40 -16.12 -3.02
C TRP A 95 -24.34 -16.87 -2.22
N ARG A 96 -24.75 -17.49 -1.08
CA ARG A 96 -23.94 -18.51 -0.43
C ARG A 96 -24.16 -19.75 -1.27
N GLY A 97 -23.76 -19.68 -2.54
CA GLY A 97 -23.52 -20.90 -3.30
C GLY A 97 -22.75 -21.79 -2.36
N LYS A 98 -23.22 -23.03 -2.16
CA LYS A 98 -22.49 -24.06 -1.40
C LYS A 98 -21.04 -23.80 -1.73
N ARG A 99 -20.21 -23.40 -0.74
CA ARG A 99 -18.76 -23.29 -0.94
C ARG A 99 -18.46 -24.56 -1.70
N ARG A 100 -18.17 -24.46 -3.00
CA ARG A 100 -17.62 -25.60 -3.70
C ARG A 100 -16.43 -25.85 -2.82
N ARG A 101 -16.44 -26.97 -2.08
CA ARG A 101 -15.20 -27.52 -1.58
C ARG A 101 -14.40 -27.58 -2.86
N SER A 102 -13.52 -26.61 -3.05
CA SER A 102 -12.50 -26.70 -4.06
C SER A 102 -11.95 -28.08 -3.77
N VAL A 103 -12.19 -29.02 -4.69
CA VAL A 103 -11.40 -30.24 -4.71
C VAL A 103 -9.98 -29.70 -4.53
N PRO A 104 -9.24 -30.08 -3.47
CA PRO A 104 -7.88 -29.64 -3.34
C PRO A 104 -7.18 -30.15 -4.59
N HIS A 105 -7.12 -29.30 -5.60
CA HIS A 105 -6.06 -29.42 -6.56
C HIS A 105 -4.86 -29.16 -5.66
N GLU A 106 -4.02 -30.17 -5.49
CA GLU A 106 -2.72 -30.07 -4.82
C GLU A 106 -1.89 -29.07 -5.61
N ARG A 107 -2.25 -27.79 -5.52
CA ARG A 107 -1.42 -26.71 -5.98
C ARG A 107 -0.24 -26.73 -5.02
N PRO A 108 1.01 -26.76 -5.53
CA PRO A 108 2.17 -26.64 -4.69
C PRO A 108 2.03 -25.39 -3.82
N ASP A 109 2.63 -25.42 -2.62
CA ASP A 109 2.63 -24.24 -1.76
C ASP A 109 3.22 -23.04 -2.53
N PRO A 110 2.63 -21.84 -2.42
CA PRO A 110 3.05 -20.69 -3.20
C PRO A 110 4.41 -20.15 -2.72
N GLU A 111 5.25 -19.73 -3.67
CA GLU A 111 6.57 -19.15 -3.42
C GLU A 111 6.51 -17.65 -3.16
N VAL A 112 5.44 -16.97 -3.62
CA VAL A 112 5.30 -15.52 -3.63
C VAL A 112 4.04 -15.10 -2.91
N ALA A 113 4.16 -14.04 -2.10
CA ALA A 113 3.06 -13.23 -1.61
C ALA A 113 3.35 -11.76 -1.97
N ARG A 114 2.47 -11.14 -2.77
CA ARG A 114 2.62 -9.74 -3.18
C ARG A 114 1.62 -8.87 -2.44
N PHE A 115 2.07 -7.74 -1.91
CA PHE A 115 1.27 -6.81 -1.15
C PHE A 115 1.26 -5.44 -1.83
N VAL A 116 0.11 -4.78 -1.81
CA VAL A 116 -0.04 -3.36 -2.14
C VAL A 116 0.23 -2.55 -0.86
N LEU A 117 1.09 -1.54 -0.96
CA LEU A 117 1.39 -0.59 0.09
C LEU A 117 0.61 0.71 -0.13
N ALA A 118 -0.42 0.91 0.69
CA ALA A 118 -1.32 2.04 0.66
C ALA A 118 -1.03 3.02 1.80
N GLY A 119 -0.82 4.29 1.48
CA GLY A 119 -0.67 5.36 2.46
C GLY A 119 0.16 6.50 1.89
N ARG A 120 -0.11 7.73 2.36
CA ARG A 120 0.61 8.93 1.94
C ARG A 120 1.33 9.58 3.13
N PRO A 121 2.55 10.11 2.94
CA PRO A 121 3.38 9.95 1.75
C PRO A 121 3.85 8.50 1.60
N ARG A 122 3.98 8.00 0.36
CA ARG A 122 4.59 6.68 0.12
C ARG A 122 6.09 6.76 0.44
N PRO A 123 6.71 5.67 0.92
CA PRO A 123 8.16 5.62 1.12
C PRO A 123 8.86 5.75 -0.23
N ARG A 124 10.06 6.34 -0.26
CA ARG A 124 10.83 6.39 -1.52
C ARG A 124 11.54 5.06 -1.77
N ILE A 125 11.86 4.76 -3.03
CA ILE A 125 12.61 3.54 -3.39
C ILE A 125 13.98 3.48 -2.70
N GLU A 126 14.57 4.63 -2.38
CA GLU A 126 15.80 4.75 -1.61
C GLU A 126 15.70 4.17 -0.18
N ASP A 127 14.48 4.04 0.39
CA ASP A 127 14.21 3.53 1.75
C ASP A 127 13.82 2.03 1.79
N THR A 128 14.11 1.30 0.72
CA THR A 128 13.81 -0.14 0.54
C THR A 128 14.20 -0.98 1.76
N VAL A 129 15.41 -0.82 2.31
CA VAL A 129 15.84 -1.57 3.51
C VAL A 129 14.93 -1.34 4.71
N ARG A 130 14.48 -0.10 4.93
CA ARG A 130 13.61 0.22 6.07
C ARG A 130 12.26 -0.47 5.92
N ILE A 131 11.66 -0.39 4.73
CA ILE A 131 10.35 -1.00 4.46
C ILE A 131 10.43 -2.53 4.54
N ALA A 132 11.50 -3.12 4.03
CA ALA A 132 11.74 -4.55 4.11
C ALA A 132 11.89 -5.04 5.56
N GLU A 133 12.66 -4.31 6.39
CA GLU A 133 12.81 -4.64 7.80
C GLU A 133 11.48 -4.49 8.57
N LEU A 134 10.70 -3.45 8.28
CA LEU A 134 9.37 -3.26 8.84
C LEU A 134 8.42 -4.39 8.44
N MET A 135 8.39 -4.78 7.17
CA MET A 135 7.56 -5.89 6.69
C MET A 135 7.92 -7.20 7.39
N ARG A 136 9.23 -7.49 7.52
CA ARG A 136 9.69 -8.66 8.26
C ARG A 136 9.26 -8.60 9.72
N LEU A 137 9.46 -7.47 10.41
CA LEU A 137 9.08 -7.32 11.82
C LEU A 137 7.57 -7.47 12.03
N ALA A 138 6.75 -6.86 11.16
CA ALA A 138 5.31 -6.98 11.19
C ALA A 138 4.87 -8.44 11.00
N THR A 139 5.51 -9.16 10.08
CA THR A 139 5.24 -10.59 9.87
C THR A 139 5.63 -11.43 11.08
N LEU A 140 6.83 -11.21 11.65
CA LEU A 140 7.27 -11.94 12.86
C LEU A 140 6.34 -11.70 14.05
N ALA A 141 5.80 -10.49 14.20
CA ALA A 141 4.86 -10.17 15.27
C ALA A 141 3.57 -11.03 15.19
N GLN A 142 3.14 -11.42 13.99
CA GLN A 142 1.95 -12.29 13.80
C GLN A 142 2.17 -13.71 14.36
N PHE A 143 3.41 -14.20 14.38
CA PHE A 143 3.78 -15.47 14.99
C PHE A 143 3.97 -15.35 16.51
N GLY A 144 4.16 -14.13 17.02
CA GLY A 144 4.45 -13.88 18.43
C GLY A 144 5.90 -14.18 18.79
N TRP A 145 6.20 -13.94 20.08
CA TRP A 145 7.55 -14.00 20.62
C TRP A 145 7.61 -14.96 21.81
N VAL A 146 8.78 -15.51 22.06
CA VAL A 146 9.10 -16.33 23.22
C VAL A 146 10.47 -15.94 23.75
N ASP A 147 10.63 -15.90 25.06
CA ASP A 147 11.92 -15.71 25.69
C ASP A 147 12.60 -17.05 25.90
N VAL A 148 13.78 -17.21 25.31
CA VAL A 148 14.62 -18.40 25.41
C VAL A 148 16.03 -17.93 25.75
N ASP A 149 16.54 -18.35 26.92
CA ASP A 149 17.86 -17.95 27.45
C ASP A 149 18.01 -16.43 27.60
N GLY A 150 16.97 -15.74 28.07
CA GLY A 150 16.95 -14.28 28.20
C GLY A 150 16.97 -13.52 26.87
N ARG A 151 16.78 -14.22 25.74
CA ARG A 151 16.70 -13.62 24.40
C ARG A 151 15.32 -13.83 23.81
N ARG A 152 14.70 -12.71 23.41
CA ARG A 152 13.41 -12.71 22.73
C ARG A 152 13.55 -13.24 21.30
N ARG A 153 12.93 -14.40 21.01
CA ARG A 153 12.94 -15.09 19.71
C ARG A 153 11.52 -15.10 19.11
N PRO A 154 11.37 -14.95 17.79
CA PRO A 154 10.07 -15.11 17.15
C PRO A 154 9.70 -16.60 17.09
N LYS A 155 8.41 -16.93 17.24
CA LYS A 155 7.90 -18.30 17.04
C LYS A 155 7.71 -18.66 15.55
N ALA A 156 8.22 -17.83 14.65
CA ALA A 156 8.06 -17.98 13.22
C ALA A 156 8.97 -19.10 12.67
N PRO A 157 8.50 -19.89 11.70
CA PRO A 157 9.30 -20.95 11.07
C PRO A 157 10.53 -20.37 10.37
N SER A 158 11.53 -21.21 10.13
CA SER A 158 12.83 -20.85 9.55
C SER A 158 12.70 -20.15 8.19
N VAL A 159 11.69 -20.52 7.38
CA VAL A 159 11.36 -19.86 6.11
C VAL A 159 10.99 -18.39 6.26
N ILE A 160 10.37 -17.97 7.37
CA ILE A 160 10.02 -16.56 7.64
C ILE A 160 11.13 -15.88 8.45
N SER A 161 11.67 -16.56 9.47
CA SER A 161 12.61 -15.97 10.41
C SER A 161 14.03 -15.88 9.84
N GLY A 162 14.39 -16.74 8.90
CA GLY A 162 15.76 -16.90 8.40
C GLY A 162 16.72 -17.44 9.46
N ARG A 163 16.20 -18.11 10.50
CA ARG A 163 16.97 -18.68 11.60
C ARG A 163 16.69 -20.17 11.76
N GLY A 164 17.71 -20.94 12.10
CA GLY A 164 17.55 -22.35 12.48
C GLY A 164 17.01 -22.49 13.91
N ASP A 165 16.78 -23.74 14.33
CA ASP A 165 16.26 -24.08 15.66
C ASP A 165 17.18 -23.61 16.80
N ASP A 166 18.49 -23.52 16.53
CA ASP A 166 19.49 -22.96 17.45
C ASP A 166 19.39 -21.42 17.59
N GLY A 167 18.54 -20.77 16.80
CA GLY A 167 18.33 -19.33 16.76
C GLY A 167 19.41 -18.55 16.00
N LYS A 168 20.37 -19.23 15.36
CA LYS A 168 21.40 -18.61 14.53
C LYS A 168 20.87 -18.37 13.11
N PRO A 169 21.38 -17.34 12.40
CA PRO A 169 21.03 -17.11 11.00
C PRO A 169 21.34 -18.35 10.16
N LEU A 170 20.41 -18.71 9.27
CA LEU A 170 20.63 -19.79 8.31
C LEU A 170 21.81 -19.43 7.39
N ARG A 171 22.78 -20.33 7.28
CA ARG A 171 23.93 -20.20 6.37
C ARG A 171 23.75 -21.01 5.09
N GLU A 172 22.55 -21.50 4.85
CA GLU A 172 22.23 -22.39 3.73
C GLU A 172 22.62 -21.78 2.38
N LEU A 173 23.17 -22.63 1.51
CA LEU A 173 23.62 -22.25 0.17
C LEU A 173 22.47 -21.71 -0.70
N ASN A 174 21.25 -22.20 -0.46
CA ASN A 174 20.10 -21.93 -1.32
C ASN A 174 19.28 -20.72 -0.87
N HIS A 175 19.59 -20.15 0.32
CA HIS A 175 18.85 -19.03 0.90
C HIS A 175 17.33 -19.23 0.82
N ALA A 176 16.86 -20.39 1.27
CA ALA A 176 15.49 -20.84 1.04
C ALA A 176 14.43 -20.04 1.84
N HIS A 177 14.87 -19.14 2.72
CA HIS A 177 14.02 -18.26 3.53
C HIS A 177 13.65 -16.95 2.83
N ALA A 178 12.67 -16.27 3.41
CA ALA A 178 11.99 -15.13 2.82
C ALA A 178 12.92 -13.95 2.49
N PHE A 179 12.71 -13.45 1.28
CA PHE A 179 13.16 -12.17 0.76
C PHE A 179 12.00 -11.18 0.89
N TRP A 180 12.27 -10.03 1.48
CA TRP A 180 11.33 -8.94 1.66
C TRP A 180 11.73 -7.86 0.66
N LEU A 181 11.04 -7.79 -0.47
CA LEU A 181 11.44 -7.03 -1.65
C LEU A 181 10.45 -5.89 -1.93
N PRO A 182 10.68 -4.69 -1.40
CA PRO A 182 9.88 -3.55 -1.78
C PRO A 182 10.07 -3.23 -3.26
N GLU A 183 8.98 -2.85 -3.91
CA GLU A 183 8.86 -2.65 -5.34
C GLU A 183 8.21 -1.28 -5.60
N ASP A 184 8.73 -0.60 -6.61
CA ASP A 184 8.12 0.54 -7.29
C ASP A 184 7.54 -0.01 -8.61
N ALA A 185 6.28 -0.41 -8.59
CA ALA A 185 5.64 -1.11 -9.70
C ALA A 185 5.20 -0.16 -10.83
N ASP A 186 4.85 1.09 -10.49
CA ASP A 186 4.43 2.12 -11.45
C ASP A 186 5.58 2.99 -11.98
N GLY A 187 6.77 2.91 -11.38
CA GLY A 187 7.99 3.60 -11.80
C GLY A 187 8.06 5.06 -11.35
N ASP A 188 7.26 5.45 -10.36
CA ASP A 188 7.19 6.82 -9.84
C ASP A 188 8.28 7.15 -8.79
N GLY A 189 9.16 6.20 -8.49
CA GLY A 189 10.23 6.32 -7.50
C GLY A 189 9.79 6.16 -6.05
N GLU A 190 8.53 5.80 -5.82
CA GLU A 190 7.94 5.53 -4.51
C GLU A 190 7.59 4.03 -4.40
N ILE A 191 7.75 3.47 -3.21
CA ILE A 191 7.43 2.07 -2.94
C ILE A 191 5.91 1.97 -2.84
N ASP A 192 5.31 1.18 -3.73
CA ASP A 192 3.88 0.94 -3.81
C ASP A 192 3.51 -0.53 -3.62
N HIS A 193 4.47 -1.45 -3.71
CA HIS A 193 4.29 -2.87 -3.47
C HIS A 193 5.42 -3.46 -2.61
N VAL A 194 5.14 -4.60 -1.99
CA VAL A 194 6.16 -5.44 -1.36
C VAL A 194 5.96 -6.88 -1.81
N VAL A 195 6.97 -7.44 -2.46
CA VAL A 195 7.04 -8.84 -2.86
C VAL A 195 7.75 -9.63 -1.76
N VAL A 196 7.06 -10.60 -1.18
CA VAL A 196 7.64 -11.57 -0.24
C VAL A 196 7.86 -12.88 -1.00
N TYR A 197 9.12 -13.28 -1.15
CA TYR A 197 9.49 -14.47 -1.91
C TYR A 197 10.29 -15.46 -1.06
N ALA A 198 9.96 -16.74 -1.09
CA ALA A 198 10.76 -17.79 -0.47
C ALA A 198 10.81 -19.03 -1.37
N ALA A 199 12.03 -19.51 -1.67
CA ALA A 199 12.22 -20.71 -2.48
C ALA A 199 11.70 -21.98 -1.79
N ALA A 200 11.61 -22.00 -0.44
CA ALA A 200 10.97 -23.09 0.31
C ALA A 200 9.43 -23.03 0.31
N ALA A 201 8.83 -22.03 -0.35
CA ALA A 201 7.40 -21.78 -0.38
C ALA A 201 6.74 -21.51 0.99
N PHE A 202 5.47 -21.08 0.96
CA PHE A 202 4.70 -20.73 2.14
C PHE A 202 3.63 -21.78 2.43
N ASN A 203 3.87 -22.55 3.50
CA ASN A 203 2.87 -23.46 4.03
C ASN A 203 1.60 -22.72 4.50
N ARG A 204 0.55 -23.46 4.87
CA ARG A 204 -0.75 -22.90 5.28
C ARG A 204 -0.65 -21.90 6.44
N GLU A 205 0.18 -22.17 7.45
CA GLU A 205 0.37 -21.27 8.59
C GLU A 205 1.04 -19.96 8.14
N CYS A 206 2.11 -20.05 7.35
CA CYS A 206 2.81 -18.89 6.80
C CYS A 206 1.85 -18.00 6.00
N ARG A 207 1.03 -18.61 5.14
CA ARG A 207 0.02 -17.88 4.37
C ARG A 207 -0.98 -17.15 5.25
N GLN A 208 -1.51 -17.82 6.28
CA GLN A 208 -2.45 -17.19 7.22
C GLN A 208 -1.80 -16.02 7.96
N LYS A 209 -0.55 -16.16 8.41
CA LYS A 209 0.15 -15.11 9.15
C LYS A 209 0.53 -13.92 8.25
N LEU A 210 0.93 -14.19 7.01
CA LEU A 210 1.19 -13.16 6.00
C LEU A 210 -0.08 -12.37 5.65
N ASP A 211 -1.22 -13.06 5.48
CA ASP A 211 -2.52 -12.42 5.20
C ASP A 211 -2.97 -11.48 6.33
N HIS A 212 -2.60 -11.78 7.58
CA HIS A 212 -2.88 -10.91 8.73
C HIS A 212 -1.96 -9.67 8.83
N VAL A 213 -0.95 -9.54 7.97
CA VAL A 213 -0.08 -8.36 7.93
C VAL A 213 -0.78 -7.25 7.15
N THR A 214 -1.55 -6.43 7.86
CA THR A 214 -2.35 -5.35 7.24
C THR A 214 -1.74 -3.96 7.39
N ARG A 215 -0.66 -3.80 8.16
CA ARG A 215 -0.09 -2.48 8.50
C ARG A 215 1.41 -2.56 8.78
N LEU A 216 2.15 -1.52 8.37
CA LEU A 216 3.53 -1.24 8.76
C LEU A 216 3.56 0.02 9.64
N TRP A 217 4.26 -0.06 10.76
CA TRP A 217 4.37 1.02 11.73
C TRP A 217 5.80 1.54 11.78
N ILE A 218 6.00 2.84 11.55
CA ILE A 218 7.25 3.49 11.93
C ILE A 218 7.13 3.94 13.39
N ALA A 219 7.91 3.33 14.27
CA ALA A 219 8.28 3.98 15.53
C ALA A 219 9.38 5.00 15.20
N LYS A 220 9.08 6.30 15.29
CA LYS A 220 10.17 7.28 15.41
C LYS A 220 10.88 6.96 16.72
N HIS A 221 12.18 6.73 16.67
CA HIS A 221 12.99 6.65 17.88
C HIS A 221 12.77 7.93 18.68
N MET A 222 12.26 7.78 19.90
CA MET A 222 12.41 8.79 20.96
C MET A 222 13.92 8.94 21.17
N HIS A 223 14.43 10.16 21.01
CA HIS A 223 15.70 10.51 21.64
C HIS A 223 15.47 10.42 23.15
N ASP A 224 16.33 9.70 23.88
CA ASP A 224 16.23 9.47 25.33
C ASP A 224 16.57 10.71 26.18
N ASP A 225 16.57 11.93 25.61
CA ASP A 225 17.12 13.13 26.26
C ASP A 225 16.10 14.26 26.50
N ASP A 226 14.79 14.00 26.50
CA ASP A 226 13.79 15.05 26.83
C ASP A 226 12.70 14.51 27.76
N GLU A 227 13.05 14.38 29.05
CA GLU A 227 12.08 14.29 30.14
C GLU A 227 11.22 15.56 30.15
N GLY A 228 10.04 15.51 29.54
CA GLY A 228 9.00 16.49 29.84
C GLY A 228 8.30 17.13 28.66
N GLN A 229 8.06 16.42 27.57
CA GLN A 229 6.92 16.68 26.69
C GLN A 229 6.74 15.47 25.79
N VAL A 230 5.65 14.71 25.97
CA VAL A 230 5.23 13.72 24.98
C VAL A 230 4.69 14.51 23.80
N PRO A 231 5.41 14.66 22.67
CA PRO A 231 4.80 15.27 21.52
C PRO A 231 3.91 14.19 20.92
N ASP A 232 2.64 14.50 20.68
CA ASP A 232 1.71 13.71 19.86
C ASP A 232 2.20 13.65 18.40
N THR A 233 3.38 13.06 18.21
CA THR A 233 4.02 12.89 16.91
C THR A 233 3.48 11.60 16.33
N GLY A 234 2.40 11.76 15.56
CA GLY A 234 1.64 10.69 14.93
C GLY A 234 2.53 9.56 14.41
N ARG A 235 2.25 8.35 14.89
CA ARG A 235 2.82 7.11 14.35
C ARG A 235 2.47 7.06 12.86
N GLN A 236 3.48 7.13 12.00
CA GLN A 236 3.24 6.97 10.56
C GLN A 236 2.88 5.50 10.30
N GLU A 237 1.66 5.29 9.80
CA GLU A 237 1.10 3.98 9.43
C GLU A 237 1.00 3.89 7.91
N TRP A 238 1.54 2.81 7.33
CA TRP A 238 1.17 2.37 5.98
C TRP A 238 0.28 1.15 6.06
N ARG A 239 -0.84 1.18 5.35
CA ARG A 239 -1.73 0.03 5.23
C ARG A 239 -1.20 -0.91 4.15
N LEU A 240 -1.36 -2.20 4.38
CA LEU A 240 -1.04 -3.26 3.44
C LEU A 240 -2.32 -4.00 3.07
N ALA A 241 -2.42 -4.35 1.80
CA ALA A 241 -3.40 -5.31 1.32
C ALA A 241 -2.66 -6.42 0.57
N LEU A 242 -2.91 -7.67 0.92
CA LEU A 242 -2.40 -8.81 0.17
C LEU A 242 -3.09 -8.83 -1.21
N GLU A 243 -2.31 -8.69 -2.27
CA GLU A 243 -2.79 -8.81 -3.66
C GLU A 243 -3.06 -10.28 -4.00
N GLY A 244 -2.16 -11.17 -3.59
CA GLY A 244 -2.35 -12.61 -3.75
C GLY A 244 -1.14 -13.46 -3.37
N PHE A 245 -1.39 -14.77 -3.34
CA PHE A 245 -0.36 -15.80 -3.27
C PHE A 245 -0.26 -16.53 -4.61
N GLY A 246 0.96 -16.91 -5.00
CA GLY A 246 1.17 -17.65 -6.24
C GLY A 246 2.60 -18.14 -6.42
N SER A 247 2.84 -18.73 -7.57
CA SER A 247 4.17 -18.95 -8.12
C SER A 247 4.74 -17.63 -8.66
N ARG A 248 6.04 -17.63 -8.98
CA ARG A 248 6.67 -16.49 -9.66
C ARG A 248 6.04 -16.16 -11.02
N ASP A 249 5.52 -17.17 -11.74
CA ASP A 249 4.94 -16.97 -13.07
C ASP A 249 3.63 -16.18 -13.00
N ASP A 250 2.82 -16.42 -11.96
CA ASP A 250 1.54 -15.75 -11.74
C ASP A 250 1.66 -14.21 -11.61
N PHE A 251 2.86 -13.71 -11.30
CA PHE A 251 3.14 -12.28 -11.12
C PHE A 251 4.13 -11.70 -12.14
N SER A 252 4.59 -12.50 -13.10
CA SER A 252 5.67 -12.10 -14.04
C SER A 252 5.27 -10.93 -14.95
N ASP A 253 3.98 -10.77 -15.25
CA ASP A 253 3.46 -9.67 -16.06
C ASP A 253 3.32 -8.35 -15.29
N VAL A 254 3.08 -8.44 -13.97
CA VAL A 254 2.78 -7.30 -13.09
C VAL A 254 3.97 -6.84 -12.25
N SER A 255 4.99 -7.67 -12.09
CA SER A 255 6.20 -7.38 -11.33
C SER A 255 7.46 -7.59 -12.17
N ARG A 256 8.22 -6.52 -12.37
CA ARG A 256 9.51 -6.59 -13.10
C ARG A 256 10.58 -7.34 -12.29
N LEU A 257 10.40 -7.46 -10.98
CA LEU A 257 11.26 -8.30 -10.14
C LEU A 257 11.05 -9.79 -10.42
N LEU A 258 9.82 -10.20 -10.78
CA LEU A 258 9.44 -11.60 -11.00
C LEU A 258 9.40 -12.00 -12.48
N GLY A 259 9.79 -11.10 -13.38
CA GLY A 259 9.80 -11.33 -14.82
C GLY A 259 10.85 -12.35 -15.29
N ILE A 260 10.80 -12.65 -16.58
CA ILE A 260 11.79 -13.46 -17.31
C ILE A 260 12.46 -12.57 -18.35
N GLY A 261 13.79 -12.52 -18.38
CA GLY A 261 14.50 -11.64 -19.31
C GLY A 261 15.99 -11.92 -19.41
N LYS A 262 16.60 -11.43 -20.51
CA LYS A 262 18.05 -11.48 -20.74
C LYS A 262 18.79 -10.30 -20.11
N VAL A 263 18.14 -9.15 -19.97
CA VAL A 263 18.75 -7.93 -19.41
C VAL A 263 18.07 -7.57 -18.10
N TRP A 264 18.89 -7.46 -17.05
CA TRP A 264 18.46 -7.16 -15.70
C TRP A 264 19.22 -5.96 -15.17
N ARG A 265 18.51 -4.91 -14.75
CA ARG A 265 19.11 -3.68 -14.25
C ARG A 265 18.84 -3.53 -12.76
N SER A 266 19.83 -3.06 -11.99
CA SER A 266 19.64 -2.78 -10.57
C SER A 266 18.50 -1.79 -10.34
N VAL A 267 17.63 -2.11 -9.38
CA VAL A 267 16.65 -1.20 -8.78
C VAL A 267 17.22 -0.61 -7.50
N THR A 268 18.03 -1.39 -6.78
CA THR A 268 18.73 -0.96 -5.56
C THR A 268 20.21 -1.35 -5.63
N PRO A 269 21.10 -0.65 -4.91
CA PRO A 269 22.54 -0.89 -5.02
C PRO A 269 22.93 -2.30 -4.55
N PHE A 270 23.79 -2.95 -5.33
CA PHE A 270 24.49 -4.16 -4.92
C PHE A 270 25.62 -3.81 -3.97
N LEU A 271 25.66 -4.49 -2.83
CA LEU A 271 26.77 -4.41 -1.87
C LEU A 271 27.43 -5.78 -1.73
N ALA A 272 28.75 -5.83 -1.76
CA ALA A 272 29.46 -7.08 -1.53
C ALA A 272 29.35 -7.51 -0.06
N ALA A 273 28.97 -8.76 0.18
CA ALA A 273 28.87 -9.31 1.55
C ALA A 273 30.23 -9.53 2.23
N GLY A 274 31.32 -9.45 1.48
CA GLY A 274 32.70 -9.62 1.94
C GLY A 274 33.67 -8.76 1.14
N HIS A 275 34.96 -8.89 1.42
CA HIS A 275 35.99 -8.16 0.68
C HIS A 275 36.01 -8.56 -0.79
N LEU A 276 36.00 -7.56 -1.67
CA LEU A 276 36.10 -7.76 -3.11
C LEU A 276 37.47 -8.37 -3.46
N LYS A 277 37.42 -9.47 -4.21
CA LYS A 277 38.62 -10.12 -4.77
C LYS A 277 39.02 -9.46 -6.10
N ARG A 278 40.10 -9.97 -6.70
CA ARG A 278 40.52 -9.60 -8.06
C ARG A 278 39.35 -9.71 -9.04
N GLY A 279 39.11 -8.66 -9.82
CA GLY A 279 37.96 -8.56 -10.74
C GLY A 279 36.75 -7.81 -10.16
N GLY A 280 36.80 -7.38 -8.89
CA GLY A 280 35.83 -6.44 -8.31
C GLY A 280 34.38 -6.93 -8.33
N TYR A 281 33.44 -5.99 -8.48
CA TYR A 281 32.01 -6.28 -8.51
C TYR A 281 31.60 -7.27 -9.61
N PRO A 282 32.07 -7.17 -10.87
CA PRO A 282 31.73 -8.15 -11.92
C PRO A 282 32.07 -9.60 -11.56
N ALA A 283 33.24 -9.84 -10.95
CA ALA A 283 33.64 -11.18 -10.54
C ALA A 283 32.77 -11.70 -9.39
N GLU A 284 32.45 -10.83 -8.42
CA GLU A 284 31.61 -11.20 -7.28
C GLU A 284 30.17 -11.52 -7.72
N ILE A 285 29.59 -10.75 -8.65
CA ILE A 285 28.27 -11.04 -9.22
C ILE A 285 28.25 -12.41 -9.89
N ARG A 286 29.20 -12.70 -10.78
CA ARG A 286 29.27 -14.01 -11.47
C ARG A 286 29.39 -15.15 -10.46
N ARG A 287 30.23 -14.99 -9.43
CA ARG A 287 30.38 -15.96 -8.34
C ARG A 287 29.05 -16.18 -7.60
N LEU A 288 28.31 -15.11 -7.30
CA LEU A 288 27.01 -15.20 -6.64
C LEU A 288 25.95 -15.85 -7.53
N LEU A 289 25.90 -15.53 -8.82
CA LEU A 289 24.98 -16.14 -9.78
C LEU A 289 25.17 -17.66 -9.86
N VAL A 290 26.43 -18.13 -9.91
CA VAL A 290 26.74 -19.57 -9.85
C VAL A 290 26.36 -20.16 -8.52
N LYS A 291 26.75 -19.52 -7.40
CA LYS A 291 26.43 -20.00 -6.05
C LYS A 291 24.92 -20.13 -5.81
N ARG A 292 24.11 -19.29 -6.45
CA ARG A 292 22.64 -19.31 -6.36
C ARG A 292 21.97 -20.25 -7.36
N GLY A 293 22.74 -20.93 -8.22
CA GLY A 293 22.20 -21.80 -9.27
C GLY A 293 21.45 -21.05 -10.36
N VAL A 294 21.63 -19.72 -10.48
CA VAL A 294 21.00 -18.90 -11.52
C VAL A 294 21.64 -19.18 -12.88
N VAL A 295 22.96 -19.41 -12.89
CA VAL A 295 23.71 -19.80 -14.08
C VAL A 295 24.65 -20.95 -13.74
N ALA A 296 24.90 -21.84 -14.70
CA ALA A 296 25.94 -22.86 -14.56
C ALA A 296 27.33 -22.20 -14.55
N GLU A 297 28.30 -22.84 -13.90
CA GLU A 297 29.68 -22.34 -13.79
C GLU A 297 30.32 -22.04 -15.16
N ALA A 298 30.13 -22.95 -16.13
CA ALA A 298 30.63 -22.78 -17.50
C ALA A 298 29.99 -21.58 -18.25
N ALA A 299 28.80 -21.14 -17.84
CA ALA A 299 28.11 -20.01 -18.43
C ALA A 299 28.41 -18.68 -17.73
N ALA A 300 29.02 -18.70 -16.54
CA ALA A 300 29.24 -17.50 -15.72
C ALA A 300 30.08 -16.43 -16.44
N ALA A 301 31.10 -16.86 -17.20
CA ALA A 301 31.95 -15.96 -17.98
C ALA A 301 31.21 -15.24 -19.11
N ARG A 302 30.08 -15.80 -19.59
CA ARG A 302 29.23 -15.22 -20.65
C ARG A 302 28.23 -14.19 -20.11
N VAL A 303 28.10 -14.08 -18.78
CA VAL A 303 27.30 -13.01 -18.19
C VAL A 303 28.08 -11.72 -18.26
N GLU A 304 27.58 -10.76 -19.04
CA GLU A 304 28.13 -9.42 -19.07
C GLU A 304 27.63 -8.66 -17.85
N VAL A 305 28.56 -7.99 -17.15
CA VAL A 305 28.26 -7.21 -15.96
C VAL A 305 28.81 -5.82 -16.17
N ARG A 306 27.91 -4.85 -16.34
CA ARG A 306 28.25 -3.44 -16.56
C ARG A 306 27.97 -2.65 -15.29
N VAL A 307 28.95 -1.87 -14.85
CA VAL A 307 28.76 -0.91 -13.74
C VAL A 307 28.08 0.34 -14.29
N LEU A 308 27.07 0.83 -13.57
CA LEU A 308 26.31 2.03 -13.92
C LEU A 308 26.70 3.17 -12.99
N ASP A 309 26.76 4.39 -13.52
CA ASP A 309 26.98 5.59 -12.72
C ASP A 309 25.79 5.90 -11.80
N GLY A 310 24.60 5.44 -12.18
CA GLY A 310 23.36 5.61 -11.44
C GLY A 310 22.17 5.01 -12.20
N ILE A 311 20.99 5.11 -11.59
CA ILE A 311 19.71 4.79 -12.21
C ILE A 311 18.80 6.02 -12.18
N GLU A 312 17.96 6.19 -13.20
CA GLU A 312 16.99 7.28 -13.21
C GLU A 312 15.81 6.94 -12.29
N VAL A 313 15.53 7.83 -11.35
CA VAL A 313 14.36 7.79 -10.47
C VAL A 313 13.72 9.17 -10.54
N ARG A 314 12.47 9.25 -11.00
CA ARG A 314 11.74 10.54 -11.17
C ARG A 314 12.49 11.57 -12.03
N GLY A 315 13.10 11.11 -13.12
CA GLY A 315 13.90 11.97 -14.03
C GLY A 315 15.18 12.51 -13.39
N ARG A 316 15.64 11.94 -12.26
CA ARG A 316 16.90 12.31 -11.62
C ARG A 316 17.82 11.10 -11.51
N LEU A 317 19.09 11.31 -11.82
CA LEU A 317 20.09 10.26 -11.64
C LEU A 317 20.31 9.99 -10.13
N ARG A 318 20.08 8.74 -9.72
CA ARG A 318 20.35 8.25 -8.38
C ARG A 318 21.57 7.33 -8.38
N ARG A 319 22.58 7.73 -7.61
CA ARG A 319 23.78 6.93 -7.33
C ARG A 319 23.55 6.04 -6.11
N SER A 320 24.39 5.02 -5.93
CA SER A 320 24.33 4.12 -4.77
C SER A 320 24.26 4.88 -3.44
N ILE A 321 25.01 5.97 -3.34
CA ILE A 321 25.11 6.81 -2.13
C ILE A 321 23.78 7.41 -1.66
N HIS A 322 22.78 7.56 -2.54
CA HIS A 322 21.48 8.12 -2.20
C HIS A 322 20.53 7.12 -1.51
N PHE A 323 20.82 5.82 -1.60
CA PHE A 323 20.00 4.77 -1.00
C PHE A 323 20.33 4.58 0.48
N HIS A 324 19.35 4.17 1.28
CA HIS A 324 19.61 3.65 2.62
C HIS A 324 20.22 2.25 2.52
N ARG A 325 21.50 2.12 2.87
CA ARG A 325 22.32 0.91 2.65
C ARG A 325 22.68 0.14 3.93
N PHE A 326 22.17 0.57 5.08
CA PHE A 326 22.53 0.01 6.38
C PHE A 326 21.30 -0.59 7.03
N ARG A 327 21.49 -1.74 7.69
CA ARG A 327 20.43 -2.38 8.46
C ARG A 327 20.30 -1.75 9.85
N SER A 328 19.09 -1.72 10.38
CA SER A 328 18.82 -1.11 11.68
C SER A 328 19.35 -1.95 12.85
N ARG A 329 19.48 -3.27 12.66
CA ARG A 329 20.12 -4.16 13.65
C ARG A 329 21.62 -4.26 13.37
N GLY A 330 22.43 -3.76 14.30
CA GLY A 330 23.88 -3.93 14.30
C GLY A 330 24.32 -5.38 14.52
N GLY A 331 25.57 -5.67 14.16
CA GLY A 331 26.25 -6.94 14.48
C GLY A 331 26.66 -7.81 13.28
N GLU A 332 26.23 -7.48 12.06
CA GLU A 332 26.78 -8.07 10.83
C GLU A 332 27.86 -7.13 10.28
N ALA A 333 29.06 -7.66 10.03
CA ALA A 333 30.10 -6.89 9.36
C ALA A 333 29.61 -6.55 7.94
N GLN A 334 29.72 -5.27 7.59
CA GLN A 334 29.40 -4.75 6.25
C GLN A 334 30.68 -4.13 5.66
N PRO A 335 31.56 -4.94 5.04
CA PRO A 335 32.83 -4.44 4.50
C PRO A 335 32.63 -3.46 3.34
N ASP A 336 31.60 -3.66 2.52
CA ASP A 336 31.22 -2.74 1.46
C ASP A 336 30.06 -1.83 1.92
N THR A 337 30.36 -0.55 2.08
CA THR A 337 29.41 0.49 2.51
C THR A 337 29.01 1.44 1.37
N THR A 338 29.69 1.34 0.22
CA THR A 338 29.44 2.21 -0.93
C THR A 338 28.40 1.60 -1.84
N GLY A 339 28.60 0.33 -2.22
CA GLY A 339 27.78 -0.38 -3.19
C GLY A 339 27.82 0.21 -4.61
N VAL A 340 27.32 -0.55 -5.57
CA VAL A 340 27.27 -0.17 -6.99
C VAL A 340 25.92 -0.50 -7.61
N LEU A 341 25.55 0.23 -8.64
CA LEU A 341 24.42 -0.09 -9.50
C LEU A 341 24.96 -0.79 -10.76
N LEU A 342 24.27 -1.82 -11.22
CA LEU A 342 24.77 -2.74 -12.22
C LEU A 342 23.69 -3.06 -13.26
N GLU A 343 24.12 -3.45 -14.45
CA GLU A 343 23.30 -4.11 -15.45
C GLU A 343 23.93 -5.45 -15.82
N LEU A 344 23.09 -6.48 -15.86
CA LEU A 344 23.46 -7.86 -16.16
C LEU A 344 22.83 -8.26 -17.48
N THR A 345 23.64 -8.80 -18.38
CA THR A 345 23.17 -9.38 -19.64
C THR A 345 23.50 -10.87 -19.65
N PHE A 346 22.47 -11.69 -19.75
CA PHE A 346 22.54 -13.14 -19.83
C PHE A 346 22.40 -13.61 -21.28
N ALA A 347 23.09 -14.70 -21.63
CA ALA A 347 22.96 -15.32 -22.94
C ALA A 347 21.54 -15.88 -23.17
N GLU A 348 20.97 -16.52 -22.14
CA GLU A 348 19.61 -17.04 -22.12
C GLU A 348 18.73 -16.28 -21.12
N PRO A 349 17.41 -16.20 -21.34
CA PRO A 349 16.51 -15.55 -20.40
C PRO A 349 16.54 -16.22 -19.03
N VAL A 350 16.68 -15.42 -17.98
CA VAL A 350 16.67 -15.86 -16.59
C VAL A 350 15.37 -15.39 -15.93
N LYS A 351 14.83 -16.21 -15.04
CA LYS A 351 13.63 -15.92 -14.24
C LYS A 351 14.01 -15.32 -12.89
N GLY A 352 13.31 -14.27 -12.49
CA GLY A 352 13.47 -13.63 -11.20
C GLY A 352 12.92 -14.43 -10.00
N PRO A 353 12.97 -13.87 -8.78
CA PRO A 353 13.63 -12.61 -8.45
C PRO A 353 15.17 -12.73 -8.41
N LEU A 354 15.85 -11.69 -8.91
CA LEU A 354 17.30 -11.56 -8.79
C LEU A 354 17.64 -10.56 -7.69
N ALA A 355 18.02 -11.10 -6.52
CA ALA A 355 18.46 -10.34 -5.36
C ALA A 355 19.82 -10.87 -4.88
N LEU A 356 20.88 -10.06 -5.00
CA LEU A 356 22.27 -10.51 -4.80
C LEU A 356 23.01 -9.61 -3.80
N GLY A 357 23.95 -10.19 -3.06
CA GLY A 357 24.86 -9.45 -2.18
C GLY A 357 24.34 -9.28 -0.75
N TYR A 358 24.97 -8.36 -0.02
CA TYR A 358 24.63 -8.00 1.35
C TYR A 358 23.21 -7.45 1.44
N ALA A 359 22.49 -7.87 2.49
CA ALA A 359 21.10 -7.48 2.75
C ALA A 359 20.13 -7.66 1.55
N SER A 360 20.42 -8.60 0.64
CA SER A 360 19.55 -8.94 -0.49
C SER A 360 18.16 -9.43 -0.06
N HIS A 361 18.06 -10.05 1.11
CA HIS A 361 16.78 -10.40 1.74
C HIS A 361 15.96 -9.19 2.20
N PHE A 362 16.56 -8.00 2.23
CA PHE A 362 15.95 -6.76 2.71
C PHE A 362 15.90 -5.69 1.62
N GLY A 363 15.95 -6.09 0.35
CA GLY A 363 15.76 -5.17 -0.76
C GLY A 363 17.00 -4.40 -1.23
N LEU A 364 18.22 -4.74 -0.79
CA LEU A 364 19.45 -4.31 -1.49
C LEU A 364 19.81 -5.29 -2.62
N GLY A 365 20.60 -4.82 -3.59
CA GLY A 365 21.05 -5.61 -4.72
C GLY A 365 19.91 -6.26 -5.50
N LEU A 366 18.77 -5.58 -5.60
CA LEU A 366 17.63 -6.00 -6.40
C LEU A 366 17.83 -5.63 -7.85
N PHE A 367 17.43 -6.53 -8.74
CA PHE A 367 17.42 -6.31 -10.17
C PHE A 367 16.02 -6.53 -10.73
N ALA A 368 15.65 -5.71 -11.71
CA ALA A 368 14.41 -5.83 -12.46
C ALA A 368 14.71 -6.08 -13.93
N THR A 369 13.82 -6.82 -14.61
CA THR A 369 13.88 -6.98 -16.06
C THR A 369 13.80 -5.62 -16.76
N VAL A 370 14.62 -5.41 -17.77
CA VAL A 370 14.47 -4.29 -18.70
C VAL A 370 13.47 -4.73 -19.77
N ARG A 371 12.36 -4.00 -19.90
CA ARG A 371 11.36 -4.24 -20.95
C ARG A 371 11.87 -3.71 -22.29
#